data_AF-A0A2H0BDU4-F1
#
_entry.id   AF-A0A2H0BDU4-F1
#
_cell.length_a   1.000
_cell.length_b   1.000
_cell.length_c   1.000
_cell.angle_alpha   90.00
_cell.angle_beta   90.00
_cell.angle_gamma   90.00
#
_symmetry.space_group_name_H-M   'P 1'
#
loop_
_entity.id
_entity.type
_entity.pdbx_description
1 polymer ?
#
loop_
_entity_poly.entity_id
_entity_poly.type
_entity_poly.pdbx_seq_one_letter_code
_entity_poly.pdbx_strand_id
1 'polypeptide(L)'
;MIFNDKGEKYSLIDVSDIEKIIKVFDLIYNNSHNYTLTFSDKRKWYFHELKKITVSRLKEESSTLEIEIYTFDNSMINAIADSLITFINNNPYIKRLVESEKQRLTTEQKIYEKNIAEMDVLKRTLYTENNGNMNFINFNIYNDIVNLTQKKSNVELILNKCKGVEYMTKPVIPLEPYGFSTFQNIIIFLIMGILIGIFIAYLYEKLRFAK
;
A
#
# COMPACT_ATOMS: atom_id res chain seq x y z
N MET A 1 -2.29 4.17 9.40
CA MET A 1 -1.22 4.15 10.43
C MET A 1 -1.85 3.67 11.73
N ILE A 2 -1.35 2.57 12.29
CA ILE A 2 -1.91 1.92 13.48
C ILE A 2 -0.93 2.13 14.64
N PHE A 3 -1.47 2.39 15.83
CA PHE A 3 -0.69 2.58 17.05
C PHE A 3 -1.02 1.42 18.00
N ASN A 4 -0.01 0.85 18.65
CA ASN A 4 -0.23 -0.17 19.68
C ASN A 4 -0.68 0.47 21.01
N ASP A 5 -0.95 -0.36 22.00
CA ASP A 5 -1.40 0.08 23.34
C ASP A 5 -0.39 0.97 24.08
N LYS A 6 0.86 1.05 23.58
CA LYS A 6 1.94 1.92 24.07
C LYS A 6 2.08 3.22 23.28
N GLY A 7 1.21 3.45 22.29
CA GLY A 7 1.30 4.60 21.38
C GLY A 7 2.42 4.47 20.34
N GLU A 8 3.02 3.29 20.19
CA GLU A 8 4.06 3.05 19.19
C GLU A 8 3.44 2.75 17.84
N LYS A 9 3.99 3.37 16.81
CA LYS A 9 3.57 3.18 15.43
C LYS A 9 4.03 1.81 14.95
N TYR A 10 3.09 0.96 14.52
CA TYR A 10 3.43 -0.30 13.86
C TYR A 10 2.69 -0.45 12.53
N SER A 11 3.36 -1.10 11.59
CA SER A 11 2.73 -1.56 10.34
C SER A 11 2.39 -3.03 10.51
N LEU A 12 1.13 -3.40 10.26
CA LEU A 12 0.70 -4.80 10.29
C LEU A 12 1.40 -5.63 9.19
N ILE A 13 1.76 -4.97 8.09
CA ILE A 13 2.34 -5.61 6.91
C ILE A 13 3.74 -5.03 6.70
N ASP A 14 4.73 -5.91 6.51
CA ASP A 14 6.08 -5.50 6.16
C ASP A 14 6.12 -4.95 4.73
N VAL A 15 6.77 -3.80 4.57
CA VAL A 15 6.95 -3.12 3.29
C VAL A 15 7.68 -4.02 2.28
N SER A 16 8.64 -4.82 2.74
CA SER A 16 9.40 -5.75 1.90
C SER A 16 8.52 -6.87 1.32
N ASP A 17 7.47 -7.29 2.02
CA ASP A 17 6.53 -8.28 1.49
C ASP A 17 5.62 -7.67 0.44
N ILE A 18 5.22 -6.41 0.60
CA ILE A 18 4.50 -5.66 -0.44
C ILE A 18 5.38 -5.49 -1.69
N GLU A 19 6.65 -5.13 -1.54
CA GLU A 19 7.59 -5.02 -2.67
C GLU A 19 7.69 -6.34 -3.46
N LYS A 20 7.76 -7.49 -2.77
CA LYS A 20 7.76 -8.82 -3.42
C LYS A 20 6.46 -9.07 -4.20
N ILE A 21 5.30 -8.75 -3.60
CA ILE A 21 4.00 -8.92 -4.23
C ILE A 21 3.88 -8.03 -5.49
N ILE A 22 4.35 -6.78 -5.42
CA ILE A 22 4.34 -5.86 -6.57
C ILE A 22 5.26 -6.38 -7.69
N LYS A 23 6.44 -6.93 -7.37
CA LYS A 23 7.31 -7.57 -8.38
C LYS A 23 6.61 -8.73 -9.08
N VAL A 24 5.83 -9.54 -8.36
CA VAL A 24 5.03 -10.62 -8.97
C VAL A 24 3.93 -10.05 -9.88
N PHE A 25 3.27 -8.96 -9.46
CA PHE A 25 2.31 -8.27 -10.32
C PHE A 25 2.98 -7.77 -11.62
N ASP A 26 4.11 -7.07 -11.51
CA ASP A 26 4.86 -6.58 -12.67
C ASP A 26 5.24 -7.71 -13.64
N LEU A 27 5.71 -8.85 -13.11
CA LEU A 27 6.04 -10.04 -13.91
C LEU A 27 4.81 -10.64 -14.62
N ILE A 28 3.70 -10.81 -13.92
CA ILE A 28 2.48 -11.39 -14.50
C ILE A 28 1.94 -10.53 -15.64
N TYR A 29 1.94 -9.22 -15.44
CA TYR A 29 1.27 -8.29 -16.35
C TYR A 29 2.17 -7.78 -17.48
N ASN A 30 3.49 -7.71 -17.30
CA ASN A 30 4.44 -7.40 -18.39
C ASN A 30 4.87 -8.63 -19.19
N ASN A 31 4.97 -9.83 -18.57
CA ASN A 31 5.53 -11.04 -19.21
C ASN A 31 4.47 -12.14 -19.46
N SER A 32 3.24 -11.77 -19.82
CA SER A 32 2.09 -12.67 -19.90
C SER A 32 2.20 -13.86 -20.89
N HIS A 33 3.31 -13.98 -21.64
CA HIS A 33 3.56 -15.14 -22.50
C HIS A 33 4.07 -16.38 -21.74
N ASN A 34 4.57 -16.25 -20.51
CA ASN A 34 5.25 -17.34 -19.78
C ASN A 34 4.57 -17.82 -18.50
N TYR A 35 3.46 -17.21 -18.08
CA TYR A 35 2.77 -17.57 -16.84
C TYR A 35 1.36 -18.11 -17.13
N THR A 36 1.23 -19.43 -17.18
CA THR A 36 -0.07 -20.11 -17.05
C THR A 36 -0.56 -19.93 -15.62
N LEU A 37 -1.28 -18.83 -15.38
CA LEU A 37 -1.97 -18.62 -14.11
C LEU A 37 -3.09 -19.67 -13.98
N THR A 38 -2.89 -20.64 -13.09
CA THR A 38 -3.91 -21.59 -12.59
C THR A 38 -4.91 -20.90 -11.65
N PHE A 39 -5.32 -19.67 -11.95
CA PHE A 39 -6.42 -19.02 -11.27
C PHE A 39 -7.69 -19.23 -12.10
N SER A 40 -8.62 -19.99 -11.53
CA SER A 40 -9.91 -20.44 -12.06
C SER A 40 -10.90 -19.31 -12.42
N ASP A 41 -10.46 -18.08 -12.64
CA ASP A 41 -11.34 -16.96 -12.95
C ASP A 41 -11.00 -16.40 -14.34
N LYS A 42 -11.91 -16.58 -15.30
CA LYS A 42 -11.75 -16.28 -16.74
C LYS A 42 -11.65 -14.77 -17.06
N ARG A 43 -11.21 -13.94 -16.13
CA ARG A 43 -10.94 -12.53 -16.38
C ARG A 43 -9.50 -12.42 -16.85
N LYS A 44 -9.33 -12.16 -18.15
CA LYS A 44 -8.04 -11.86 -18.76
C LYS A 44 -7.54 -10.51 -18.22
N TRP A 45 -6.79 -10.53 -17.13
CA TRP A 45 -6.13 -9.35 -16.60
C TRP A 45 -4.82 -9.14 -17.38
N TYR A 46 -4.91 -8.61 -18.60
CA TYR A 46 -3.72 -8.29 -19.39
C TYR A 46 -3.69 -6.78 -19.66
N PHE A 47 -2.72 -6.09 -19.08
CA PHE A 47 -2.39 -4.72 -19.46
C PHE A 47 -1.26 -4.78 -20.47
N HIS A 48 -1.57 -4.95 -21.76
CA HIS A 48 -0.56 -4.84 -22.83
C HIS A 48 0.10 -3.45 -22.85
N GLU A 49 -0.60 -2.46 -22.30
CA GLU A 49 -0.17 -1.08 -22.14
C GLU A 49 0.85 -0.89 -21.01
N LEU A 50 0.98 -1.85 -20.07
CA LEU A 50 1.94 -1.73 -18.97
C LEU A 50 3.36 -1.96 -19.49
N LYS A 51 4.26 -1.01 -19.19
CA LYS A 51 5.68 -1.10 -19.55
C LYS A 51 6.54 -1.58 -18.39
N LYS A 52 6.30 -1.01 -17.20
CA LYS A 52 7.09 -1.28 -15.99
C LYS A 52 6.39 -0.70 -14.76
N ILE A 53 6.54 -1.35 -13.63
CA ILE A 53 6.27 -0.77 -12.30
C ILE A 53 7.58 -0.70 -11.52
N THR A 54 7.83 0.44 -10.89
CA THR A 54 8.91 0.57 -9.91
C THR A 54 8.34 0.90 -8.55
N VAL A 55 9.05 0.46 -7.51
CA VAL A 55 8.67 0.65 -6.12
C VAL A 55 9.87 1.17 -5.38
N SER A 56 9.68 2.27 -4.68
CA SER A 56 10.67 2.89 -3.79
C SER A 56 10.02 3.17 -2.44
N ARG A 57 10.84 3.23 -1.39
CA ARG A 57 10.40 3.70 -0.08
C ARG A 57 10.54 5.21 -0.04
N LEU A 58 9.49 5.92 0.38
CA LEU A 58 9.54 7.38 0.49
C LEU A 58 10.55 7.83 1.55
N LYS A 59 10.65 7.07 2.65
CA LYS A 59 11.70 7.14 3.69
C LYS A 59 11.95 5.75 4.25
N GLU A 60 13.17 5.44 4.70
CA GLU A 60 13.57 4.11 5.22
C GLU A 60 12.65 3.58 6.33
N GLU A 61 12.15 4.46 7.20
CA GLU A 61 11.24 4.11 8.31
C GLU A 61 9.74 4.34 8.03
N SER A 62 9.40 4.69 6.78
CA SER A 62 8.00 4.94 6.43
C SER A 62 7.28 3.65 6.06
N SER A 63 6.04 3.50 6.51
CA SER A 63 5.08 2.49 6.05
C SER A 63 4.47 2.87 4.69
N THR A 64 5.12 3.78 3.94
CA THR A 64 4.60 4.37 2.72
C THR A 64 5.53 3.98 1.58
N LEU A 65 4.93 3.41 0.54
CA LEU A 65 5.61 3.09 -0.71
C LEU A 65 5.25 4.13 -1.76
N GLU A 66 6.26 4.56 -2.50
CA GLU A 66 6.10 5.26 -3.75
C GLU A 66 6.12 4.23 -4.88
N ILE A 67 5.11 4.30 -5.74
CA ILE A 67 4.93 3.36 -6.84
C ILE A 67 4.85 4.21 -8.11
N GLU A 68 5.81 4.00 -9.01
CA GLU A 68 5.79 4.61 -10.34
C GLU A 68 5.33 3.58 -11.36
N ILE A 69 4.28 3.92 -12.10
CA ILE A 69 3.69 3.08 -13.14
C ILE A 69 4.04 3.70 -14.49
N TYR A 70 4.76 2.94 -15.32
CA TYR A 70 5.09 3.30 -16.69
C TYR A 70 4.15 2.55 -17.63
N THR A 71 3.42 3.29 -18.45
CA THR A 71 2.41 2.77 -19.40
C THR A 71 2.57 3.43 -20.77
N PHE A 72 2.11 2.76 -21.82
CA PHE A 72 2.00 3.32 -23.17
C PHE A 72 0.74 4.16 -23.35
N ASP A 73 -0.31 3.90 -22.55
CA ASP A 73 -1.54 4.68 -22.50
C ASP A 73 -1.79 5.25 -21.09
N ASN A 74 -1.81 6.59 -21.00
CA ASN A 74 -2.07 7.33 -19.77
C ASN A 74 -3.49 7.09 -19.22
N SER A 75 -4.46 6.75 -20.08
CA SER A 75 -5.84 6.50 -19.66
C SER A 75 -5.96 5.27 -18.75
N MET A 76 -5.00 4.34 -18.85
CA MET A 76 -4.97 3.08 -18.10
C MET A 76 -4.35 3.19 -16.70
N ILE A 77 -3.70 4.32 -16.36
CA ILE A 77 -2.95 4.47 -15.09
C ILE A 77 -3.85 4.16 -13.88
N ASN A 78 -5.06 4.71 -13.84
CA ASN A 78 -5.98 4.48 -12.73
C ASN A 78 -6.42 3.01 -12.66
N ALA A 79 -6.73 2.39 -13.79
CA ALA A 79 -7.15 0.99 -13.85
C ALA A 79 -6.04 0.02 -13.41
N ILE A 80 -4.80 0.29 -13.83
CA ILE A 80 -3.61 -0.46 -13.42
C ILE A 80 -3.39 -0.30 -11.91
N ALA A 81 -3.43 0.93 -11.40
CA ALA A 81 -3.25 1.20 -9.97
C ALA A 81 -4.32 0.49 -9.14
N ASP A 82 -5.60 0.56 -9.53
CA ASP A 82 -6.70 -0.07 -8.80
C ASP A 82 -6.57 -1.59 -8.82
N SER A 83 -6.13 -2.14 -9.95
CA SER A 83 -5.82 -3.57 -10.09
C SER A 83 -4.66 -4.00 -9.21
N LEU A 84 -3.61 -3.17 -9.09
CA LEU A 84 -2.47 -3.42 -8.22
C LEU A 84 -2.89 -3.46 -6.75
N ILE A 85 -3.64 -2.45 -6.28
CA ILE A 85 -4.16 -2.42 -4.90
C ILE A 85 -5.06 -3.62 -4.64
N THR A 86 -5.95 -3.94 -5.58
CA THR A 86 -6.83 -5.11 -5.49
C THR A 86 -6.03 -6.40 -5.44
N PHE A 87 -4.98 -6.54 -6.24
CA PHE A 87 -4.09 -7.71 -6.25
C PHE A 87 -3.37 -7.89 -4.90
N ILE A 88 -2.82 -6.80 -4.36
CA ILE A 88 -2.16 -6.82 -3.05
C ILE A 88 -3.16 -7.20 -1.95
N ASN A 89 -4.32 -6.56 -1.90
CA ASN A 89 -5.35 -6.82 -0.88
C ASN A 89 -6.01 -8.19 -1.03
N ASN A 90 -5.98 -8.79 -2.22
CA ASN A 90 -6.46 -10.14 -2.45
C ASN A 90 -5.42 -11.23 -2.21
N ASN A 91 -4.16 -10.85 -1.97
CA ASN A 91 -3.12 -11.80 -1.66
C ASN A 91 -3.49 -12.62 -0.39
N PRO A 92 -3.44 -13.96 -0.42
CA PRO A 92 -3.84 -14.80 0.72
C PRO A 92 -3.07 -14.50 2.02
N TYR A 93 -1.78 -14.17 1.91
CA TYR A 93 -0.95 -13.82 3.06
C TYR A 93 -1.44 -12.52 3.72
N ILE A 94 -1.68 -11.48 2.91
CA ILE A 94 -2.18 -10.18 3.38
C ILE A 94 -3.56 -10.32 4.01
N LYS A 95 -4.48 -11.05 3.35
CA LYS A 95 -5.81 -11.34 3.89
C LYS A 95 -5.75 -11.99 5.25
N ARG A 96 -4.91 -13.01 5.41
CA ARG A 96 -4.76 -13.74 6.68
C ARG A 96 -4.24 -12.84 7.79
N LEU A 97 -3.26 -11.98 7.51
CA LEU A 97 -2.74 -11.02 8.49
C LEU A 97 -3.82 -10.03 8.94
N VAL A 98 -4.53 -9.41 7.99
CA VAL A 98 -5.61 -8.46 8.29
C VAL A 98 -6.72 -9.12 9.08
N GLU A 99 -7.13 -10.34 8.70
CA GLU A 99 -8.20 -11.07 9.39
C GLU A 99 -7.78 -11.48 10.81
N SER A 100 -6.55 -11.97 10.99
CA SER A 100 -6.02 -12.32 12.32
C SER A 100 -5.98 -11.10 13.24
N GLU A 101 -5.59 -9.94 12.73
CA GLU A 101 -5.54 -8.71 13.53
C GLU A 101 -6.94 -8.19 13.86
N LYS A 102 -7.88 -8.27 12.91
CA LYS A 102 -9.30 -7.97 13.18
C LYS A 102 -9.88 -8.86 14.26
N GLN A 103 -9.58 -10.16 14.23
CA GLN A 103 -10.03 -11.10 15.25
C GLN A 103 -9.44 -10.78 16.63
N ARG A 104 -8.14 -10.44 16.69
CA ARG A 104 -7.48 -9.99 17.92
C ARG A 104 -8.15 -8.75 18.48
N LEU A 105 -8.32 -7.71 17.68
CA LEU A 105 -8.95 -6.44 18.07
C LEU A 105 -10.43 -6.62 18.48
N THR A 106 -11.19 -7.46 17.77
CA THR A 106 -12.58 -7.77 18.12
C THR A 106 -12.66 -8.47 19.48
N THR A 107 -11.73 -9.38 19.75
CA THR A 107 -11.64 -10.07 21.04
C THR A 107 -11.32 -9.08 22.16
N GLU A 108 -10.37 -8.18 21.92
CA GLU A 108 -9.98 -7.14 22.86
C GLU A 108 -11.14 -6.17 23.16
N GLN A 109 -11.88 -5.75 22.13
CA GLN A 109 -13.08 -4.92 22.28
C GLN A 109 -14.12 -5.60 23.18
N LYS A 110 -14.39 -6.90 22.97
CA LYS A 110 -15.32 -7.67 23.82
C LYS A 110 -14.85 -7.78 25.26
N ILE A 111 -13.54 -7.90 25.50
CA ILE A 111 -12.97 -7.90 26.84
C ILE A 111 -13.22 -6.55 27.52
N TYR A 112 -12.96 -5.43 26.84
CA TYR A 112 -13.26 -4.10 27.40
C TYR A 112 -14.75 -3.91 27.67
N GLU A 113 -15.63 -4.35 26.77
CA GLU A 113 -17.09 -4.29 26.98
C GLU A 113 -17.53 -5.07 28.23
N LYS A 114 -16.99 -6.29 28.40
CA LYS A 114 -17.27 -7.11 29.58
C LYS A 114 -16.76 -6.42 30.86
N ASN A 115 -15.53 -5.91 30.85
CA ASN A 115 -14.94 -5.24 32.01
C ASN A 115 -15.71 -3.97 32.41
N ILE A 116 -16.17 -3.19 31.43
CA ILE A 116 -17.01 -2.00 31.68
C ILE A 116 -18.34 -2.43 32.34
N ALA A 117 -18.98 -3.47 31.82
CA ALA A 117 -20.24 -3.98 32.38
C ALA A 117 -20.06 -4.49 33.83
N GLU A 118 -18.98 -5.22 34.10
CA GLU A 118 -18.65 -5.70 35.45
C GLU A 118 -18.38 -4.54 36.42
N MET A 119 -17.67 -3.49 35.98
CA MET A 119 -17.43 -2.29 36.79
C MET A 119 -18.70 -1.48 37.05
N ASP A 120 -19.61 -1.39 36.07
CA ASP A 120 -20.91 -0.74 36.25
C ASP A 120 -21.80 -1.49 37.26
N VAL A 121 -21.77 -2.83 37.24
CA VAL A 121 -22.46 -3.66 38.25
C VAL A 121 -21.85 -3.41 39.63
N LEU A 122 -20.53 -3.46 39.76
CA LEU A 122 -19.83 -3.20 41.02
C LEU A 122 -20.18 -1.81 41.58
N LYS A 123 -20.17 -0.77 40.74
CA LYS A 123 -20.57 0.59 41.10
C LYS A 123 -21.99 0.64 41.68
N ARG A 124 -22.95 -0.06 41.07
CA ARG A 124 -24.34 -0.11 41.55
C ARG A 124 -24.46 -0.84 42.90
N THR A 125 -23.78 -1.97 43.05
CA THR A 125 -23.77 -2.74 44.31
C THR A 125 -23.23 -1.91 45.45
N LEU A 126 -22.08 -1.26 45.27
CA LEU A 126 -21.45 -0.42 46.30
C LEU A 126 -22.28 0.81 46.67
N TYR A 127 -22.99 1.42 45.70
CA TYR A 127 -23.91 2.53 45.97
C TYR A 127 -25.12 2.09 46.81
N THR A 128 -25.62 0.89 46.56
CA THR A 128 -26.80 0.31 47.23
C THR A 128 -26.46 -0.17 48.64
N GLU A 129 -25.31 -0.82 48.83
CA GLU A 129 -24.87 -1.35 50.14
C GLU A 129 -24.48 -0.24 51.13
N ASN A 130 -24.01 0.92 50.66
CA ASN A 130 -23.59 2.02 51.53
C ASN A 130 -24.68 3.09 51.79
N ASN A 131 -25.95 2.85 51.45
CA ASN A 131 -27.03 3.84 51.64
C ASN A 131 -26.69 5.25 51.09
N GLY A 132 -25.96 5.33 49.97
CA GLY A 132 -25.52 6.59 49.38
C GLY A 132 -24.31 7.28 50.05
N ASN A 133 -23.76 6.74 51.14
CA ASN A 133 -22.54 7.25 51.76
C ASN A 133 -21.28 6.70 51.05
N MET A 134 -20.88 7.34 49.95
CA MET A 134 -19.69 6.98 49.17
C MET A 134 -18.34 7.36 49.82
N ASN A 135 -18.32 7.89 51.05
CA ASN A 135 -17.15 8.52 51.65
C ASN A 135 -15.99 7.57 52.06
N PHE A 136 -16.13 6.25 51.90
CA PHE A 136 -15.14 5.27 52.41
C PHE A 136 -14.51 4.34 51.36
N ILE A 137 -14.80 4.51 50.07
CA ILE A 137 -14.22 3.63 49.05
C ILE A 137 -13.13 4.38 48.29
N ASN A 138 -11.88 4.10 48.63
CA ASN A 138 -10.66 4.63 47.99
C ASN A 138 -10.43 4.10 46.55
N PHE A 139 -11.46 3.52 45.91
CA PHE A 139 -11.43 3.03 44.53
C PHE A 139 -12.16 4.00 43.63
N ASN A 140 -11.43 4.62 42.70
CA ASN A 140 -12.02 5.50 41.70
C ASN A 140 -12.57 4.69 40.52
N ILE A 141 -13.63 3.92 40.77
CA ILE A 141 -14.31 3.07 39.77
C ILE A 141 -14.75 3.90 38.55
N TYR A 142 -15.11 5.17 38.75
CA TYR A 142 -15.46 6.08 37.67
C TYR A 142 -14.28 6.32 36.73
N ASN A 143 -13.08 6.60 37.26
CA ASN A 143 -11.88 6.74 36.44
C ASN A 143 -11.55 5.45 35.69
N ASP A 144 -11.72 4.28 36.31
CA ASP A 144 -11.44 3.01 35.66
C ASP A 144 -12.41 2.73 34.51
N ILE A 145 -13.70 3.01 34.68
CA ILE A 145 -14.72 2.92 33.60
C ILE A 145 -14.37 3.87 32.44
N VAL A 146 -13.99 5.11 32.76
CA VAL A 146 -13.58 6.10 31.75
C VAL A 146 -12.35 5.61 30.98
N ASN A 147 -11.33 5.10 31.68
CA ASN A 147 -10.11 4.55 31.07
C ASN A 147 -10.42 3.35 30.15
N LEU A 148 -11.27 2.42 30.60
CA LEU A 148 -11.68 1.26 29.79
C LEU A 148 -12.48 1.69 28.55
N THR A 149 -13.34 2.71 28.69
CA THR A 149 -14.12 3.27 27.58
C THR A 149 -13.22 3.94 26.54
N GLN A 150 -12.20 4.67 27.00
CA GLN A 150 -11.21 5.27 26.10
C GLN A 150 -10.41 4.19 25.35
N LYS A 151 -9.97 3.13 26.04
CA LYS A 151 -9.30 1.98 25.42
C LYS A 151 -10.19 1.29 24.38
N LYS A 152 -11.47 1.04 24.73
CA LYS A 152 -12.47 0.48 23.79
C LYS A 152 -12.60 1.34 22.54
N SER A 153 -12.74 2.66 22.71
CA SER A 153 -12.88 3.61 21.59
C SER A 153 -11.64 3.61 20.69
N ASN A 154 -10.44 3.51 21.28
CA ASN A 154 -9.20 3.38 20.52
C ASN A 154 -9.16 2.08 19.71
N VAL A 155 -9.52 0.94 20.31
CA VAL A 155 -9.60 -0.35 19.61
C VAL A 155 -10.61 -0.30 18.46
N GLU A 156 -11.78 0.30 18.68
CA GLU A 156 -12.80 0.47 17.64
C GLU A 156 -12.29 1.32 16.46
N LEU A 157 -11.58 2.41 16.76
CA LEU A 157 -10.93 3.24 15.75
C LEU A 157 -9.86 2.47 14.96
N ILE A 158 -9.06 1.64 15.64
CA ILE A 158 -8.06 0.80 14.99
C ILE A 158 -8.72 -0.26 14.12
N LEU A 159 -9.78 -0.92 14.61
CA LEU A 159 -10.53 -1.95 13.89
C LEU A 159 -11.14 -1.40 12.59
N ASN A 160 -11.72 -0.19 12.63
CA ASN A 160 -12.24 0.51 11.46
C ASN A 160 -11.16 0.87 10.42
N LYS A 161 -9.92 1.06 10.89
CA LYS A 161 -8.75 1.35 10.05
C LYS A 161 -7.95 0.10 9.68
N CYS A 162 -8.30 -1.07 10.20
CA CYS A 162 -7.61 -2.33 9.95
C CYS A 162 -7.96 -2.86 8.55
N LYS A 163 -7.31 -2.29 7.55
CA LYS A 163 -7.37 -2.67 6.14
C LYS A 163 -5.97 -3.12 5.70
N GLY A 164 -5.88 -3.68 4.49
CA GLY A 164 -4.59 -4.01 3.89
C GLY A 164 -3.86 -2.75 3.43
N VAL A 165 -3.65 -2.61 2.13
CA VAL A 165 -3.02 -1.44 1.51
C VAL A 165 -4.08 -0.50 0.93
N GLU A 166 -3.86 0.80 1.07
CA GLU A 166 -4.71 1.86 0.53
C GLU A 166 -3.89 2.99 -0.10
N TYR A 167 -4.52 3.80 -0.95
CA TYR A 167 -3.89 4.98 -1.49
C TYR A 167 -3.71 6.04 -0.41
N MET A 168 -2.47 6.46 -0.19
CA MET A 168 -2.21 7.71 0.52
C MET A 168 -2.55 8.92 -0.38
N THR A 169 -2.20 8.81 -1.66
CA THR A 169 -2.48 9.79 -2.71
C THR A 169 -2.93 9.03 -3.96
N LYS A 170 -3.93 9.53 -4.68
CA LYS A 170 -4.34 8.94 -5.97
C LYS A 170 -3.21 9.07 -7.01
N PRO A 171 -3.16 8.19 -8.02
CA PRO A 171 -2.18 8.27 -9.09
C PRO A 171 -2.20 9.66 -9.76
N VAL A 172 -1.04 10.29 -9.85
CA VAL A 172 -0.88 11.55 -10.58
C VAL A 172 -0.56 11.21 -12.03
N ILE A 173 -1.44 11.61 -12.94
CA ILE A 173 -1.25 11.38 -14.38
C ILE A 173 -0.46 12.57 -14.94
N PRO A 174 0.77 12.36 -15.45
CA PRO A 174 1.55 13.44 -16.03
C PRO A 174 0.90 13.92 -17.34
N LEU A 175 0.98 15.21 -17.60
CA LEU A 175 0.52 15.81 -18.87
C LEU A 175 1.46 15.48 -20.03
N GLU A 176 2.76 15.30 -19.72
CA GLU A 176 3.79 14.99 -20.70
C GLU A 176 4.26 13.53 -20.52
N PRO A 177 4.53 12.81 -21.61
CA PRO A 177 5.03 11.45 -21.54
C PRO A 177 6.45 11.41 -20.97
N TYR A 178 6.75 10.37 -20.20
CA TYR A 178 8.10 10.14 -19.68
C TYR A 178 9.05 9.70 -20.81
N GLY A 179 10.13 10.45 -21.02
CA GLY A 179 11.20 10.15 -21.99
C GLY A 179 11.59 11.34 -22.85
N PHE A 180 12.35 11.08 -23.92
CA PHE A 180 12.73 12.14 -24.86
C PHE A 180 11.52 12.58 -25.68
N SER A 181 11.32 13.89 -25.76
CA SER A 181 10.31 14.45 -26.66
C SER A 181 10.63 14.10 -28.12
N THR A 182 9.59 14.01 -28.95
CA THR A 182 9.75 13.76 -30.40
C THR A 182 10.72 14.77 -31.03
N PHE A 183 10.68 16.03 -30.57
CA PHE A 183 11.57 17.08 -31.05
C PHE A 183 13.05 16.82 -30.69
N GLN A 184 13.33 16.41 -29.45
CA GLN A 184 14.68 16.03 -29.05
C GLN A 184 15.19 14.83 -29.86
N ASN A 185 14.34 13.84 -30.11
CA ASN A 185 14.71 12.69 -30.94
C ASN A 185 15.08 13.13 -32.36
N ILE A 186 14.30 14.03 -32.98
CA ILE A 186 14.59 14.56 -34.32
C ILE A 186 15.97 15.23 -34.37
N ILE A 187 16.31 16.05 -33.38
CA ILE A 187 17.62 16.71 -33.31
C ILE A 187 18.75 15.67 -33.19
N ILE A 188 18.58 14.68 -32.32
CA ILE A 188 19.56 13.60 -32.15
C ILE A 188 19.76 12.84 -33.45
N PHE A 189 18.68 12.47 -34.15
CA PHE A 189 18.76 11.79 -35.44
C PHE A 189 19.45 12.64 -36.52
N LEU A 190 19.22 13.96 -36.52
CA LEU A 190 19.87 14.86 -37.47
C LEU A 190 21.38 14.91 -37.24
N ILE A 191 21.82 15.07 -35.99
CA ILE A 191 23.25 15.09 -35.64
C ILE A 191 23.89 13.74 -35.97
N MET A 192 23.24 12.63 -35.60
CA MET A 192 23.73 11.28 -35.91
C MET A 192 23.80 11.04 -37.43
N GLY A 193 22.82 11.53 -38.20
CA GLY A 193 22.82 11.45 -39.65
C GLY A 193 24.00 12.18 -40.29
N ILE A 194 24.34 13.38 -39.79
CA ILE A 194 25.51 14.15 -40.25
C ILE A 194 26.81 13.38 -39.95
N LEU A 195 26.97 12.85 -38.73
CA LEU A 195 28.17 12.10 -38.34
C LEU A 195 28.35 10.83 -39.18
N ILE A 196 27.27 10.07 -39.41
CA ILE A 196 27.29 8.89 -40.26
C ILE A 196 27.65 9.28 -41.71
N GLY A 197 27.10 10.38 -42.21
CA GLY A 197 27.42 10.90 -43.54
C GLY A 197 28.91 11.23 -43.70
N ILE A 198 29.50 11.92 -42.72
CA ILE A 198 30.93 12.24 -42.70
C ILE A 198 31.77 10.95 -42.67
N PHE A 199 31.39 9.99 -41.83
CA PHE A 199 32.08 8.71 -41.72
C PHE A 199 32.06 7.91 -43.02
N ILE A 200 30.91 7.85 -43.70
CA ILE A 200 30.76 7.19 -45.01
C ILE A 200 31.59 7.90 -46.08
N ALA A 201 31.56 9.24 -46.12
CA ALA A 201 32.35 10.02 -47.07
C ALA A 201 33.86 9.76 -46.91
N TYR A 202 34.34 9.72 -45.66
CA TYR A 202 35.73 9.37 -45.34
C TYR A 202 36.11 7.95 -45.80
N LEU A 203 35.25 6.96 -45.54
CA LEU A 203 35.48 5.58 -45.99
C LEU A 203 35.51 5.48 -47.52
N TYR A 204 34.61 6.17 -48.21
CA TYR A 204 34.58 6.22 -49.67
C TYR A 204 35.87 6.81 -50.24
N GLU A 205 36.33 7.93 -49.67
CA GLU A 205 37.59 8.56 -50.05
C GLU A 205 38.78 7.60 -49.86
N LYS A 206 38.86 6.95 -48.70
CA LYS A 206 39.93 5.98 -48.41
C LYS A 206 39.93 4.78 -49.36
N LEU A 207 38.76 4.23 -49.69
CA LEU A 207 38.63 3.13 -50.65
C LEU A 207 38.98 3.56 -52.08
N ARG A 208 38.67 4.80 -52.45
CA ARG A 208 39.00 5.36 -53.77
C ARG A 208 40.51 5.51 -53.95
N PHE A 209 41.24 5.91 -52.90
CA PHE A 209 42.71 6.06 -52.93
C PHE A 209 43.50 4.78 -52.57
N ALA A 210 42.82 3.70 -52.19
CA ALA A 210 43.43 2.39 -51.94
C ALA A 210 43.45 1.47 -53.19
N LYS A 211 42.87 1.93 -54.31
CA LYS A 211 43.01 1.34 -55.65
C LYS A 211 44.11 2.06 -56.43
#